data_AF-B3TBJ6-F1
#
_entry.id   AF-B3TBJ6-F1
#
_cell.length_a   1.000
_cell.length_b   1.000
_cell.length_c   1.000
_cell.angle_alpha   90.00
_cell.angle_beta   90.00
_cell.angle_gamma   90.00
#
_symmetry.space_group_name_H-M   'P 1'
#
loop_
_entity.id
_entity.type
_entity.pdbx_description
1 polymer ?
#
loop_
_entity_poly.entity_id
_entity_poly.type
_entity_poly.pdbx_seq_one_letter_code
_entity_poly.pdbx_strand_id
1 'polypeptide(L)'
;MITVDCKDVESILHELAIYVSDQVVAMPAMKLHQFVLAPIVDDEPVDQAKVITAVKEFLQSIGEKHNFGVISNGDYVVIKSIFGKKIERSAKPVGEMFSCAHCGHVTRYEVEHNNHVKIHYL
;
A
#
# COMPACT_ATOMS: atom_id res chain seq x y z
N MET A 1 -2.16 -14.37 12.64
CA MET A 1 -1.47 -13.57 11.60
C MET A 1 -2.17 -13.82 10.28
N ILE A 2 -2.20 -12.85 9.36
CA ILE A 2 -2.85 -13.03 8.05
C ILE A 2 -1.85 -12.73 6.94
N THR A 3 -1.77 -13.58 5.93
CA THR A 3 -0.94 -13.35 4.74
C THR A 3 -1.79 -12.89 3.57
N VAL A 4 -1.40 -11.80 2.91
CA VAL A 4 -2.05 -11.30 1.70
C VAL A 4 -1.14 -11.53 0.49
N ASP A 5 -1.55 -12.40 -0.44
CA ASP A 5 -0.87 -12.66 -1.71
C ASP A 5 -1.28 -11.60 -2.74
N CYS A 6 -0.27 -10.92 -3.28
CA CYS A 6 -0.37 -9.79 -4.19
C CYS A 6 0.26 -10.07 -5.57
N LYS A 7 0.50 -11.33 -5.96
CA LYS A 7 1.14 -11.68 -7.24
C LYS A 7 0.50 -11.00 -8.46
N ASP A 8 -0.82 -10.94 -8.49
CA ASP A 8 -1.57 -10.37 -9.62
C ASP A 8 -1.71 -8.84 -9.52
N VAL A 9 -1.30 -8.23 -8.39
CA VAL A 9 -1.42 -6.80 -8.08
C VAL A 9 -0.12 -6.22 -7.50
N GLU A 10 1.03 -6.74 -7.95
CA GLU A 10 2.34 -6.40 -7.39
C GLU A 10 2.66 -4.90 -7.47
N SER A 11 2.16 -4.22 -8.52
CA SER A 11 2.35 -2.77 -8.72
C SER A 11 1.74 -1.89 -7.63
N ILE A 12 0.80 -2.40 -6.83
CA ILE A 12 0.17 -1.68 -5.71
C ILE A 12 0.48 -2.29 -4.35
N LEU A 13 1.38 -3.28 -4.29
CA LEU A 13 1.66 -4.08 -3.10
C LEU A 13 1.97 -3.22 -1.87
N HIS A 14 2.86 -2.22 -2.01
CA HIS A 14 3.25 -1.35 -0.89
C HIS A 14 2.10 -0.48 -0.39
N GLU A 15 1.35 0.17 -1.29
CA GLU A 15 0.23 1.04 -0.91
C GLU A 15 -0.92 0.26 -0.30
N LEU A 16 -1.19 -0.92 -0.85
CA LEU A 16 -2.17 -1.84 -0.29
C LEU A 16 -1.75 -2.29 1.12
N ALA A 17 -0.48 -2.65 1.32
CA ALA A 17 0.01 -3.06 2.64
C ALA A 17 -0.14 -1.94 3.68
N ILE A 18 0.22 -0.70 3.32
CA ILE A 18 0.06 0.47 4.21
C ILE A 18 -1.42 0.69 4.53
N TYR A 19 -2.27 0.75 3.51
CA TYR A 19 -3.70 1.02 3.68
C TYR A 19 -4.38 -0.05 4.55
N VAL A 20 -4.19 -1.34 4.22
CA VAL A 20 -4.84 -2.44 4.95
C VAL A 20 -4.36 -2.49 6.40
N SER A 21 -3.08 -2.25 6.65
CA SER A 21 -2.50 -2.26 8.01
C SER A 21 -3.12 -1.18 8.89
N ASP A 22 -3.33 0.02 8.34
CA ASP A 22 -4.00 1.11 9.04
C ASP A 22 -5.47 0.78 9.36
N GLN A 23 -6.20 0.20 8.40
CA GLN A 23 -7.61 -0.16 8.58
C GLN A 23 -7.84 -1.27 9.62
N VAL A 24 -6.90 -2.23 9.73
CA VAL A 24 -7.06 -3.39 10.61
C VAL A 24 -6.20 -3.34 11.87
N VAL A 25 -5.47 -2.23 12.09
CA VAL A 25 -4.62 -1.99 13.25
C VAL A 25 -3.63 -3.16 13.44
N ALA A 26 -2.83 -3.42 12.40
CA ALA A 26 -1.86 -4.50 12.37
C ALA A 26 -0.50 -4.04 11.81
N MET A 27 0.58 -4.72 12.19
CA MET A 27 1.91 -4.44 11.64
C MET A 27 2.13 -5.23 10.33
N PRO A 28 2.43 -4.56 9.20
CA PRO A 28 2.79 -5.24 7.97
C PRO A 28 4.26 -5.67 7.97
N ALA A 29 4.51 -6.90 7.53
CA ALA A 29 5.83 -7.39 7.15
C ALA A 29 5.84 -7.74 5.66
N MET A 30 6.69 -7.06 4.90
CA MET A 30 6.80 -7.23 3.45
C MET A 30 7.56 -8.51 3.10
N LYS A 31 7.08 -9.24 2.09
CA LYS A 31 7.74 -10.42 1.51
C LYS A 31 7.60 -10.38 -0.01
N LEU A 32 8.27 -11.31 -0.69
CA LEU A 32 8.18 -11.41 -2.14
C LEU A 32 6.72 -11.69 -2.58
N HIS A 33 6.16 -10.77 -3.36
CA HIS A 33 4.77 -10.79 -3.87
C HIS A 33 3.66 -10.83 -2.80
N GLN A 34 3.95 -10.61 -1.52
CA GLN A 34 2.96 -10.72 -0.45
C GLN A 34 3.34 -9.86 0.76
N PHE A 35 2.39 -9.60 1.65
CA PHE A 35 2.68 -9.05 2.97
C PHE A 35 1.96 -9.84 4.06
N VAL A 36 2.52 -9.83 5.27
CA VAL A 36 1.96 -10.53 6.44
C VAL A 36 1.53 -9.48 7.46
N LEU A 37 0.30 -9.56 7.92
CA LEU A 37 -0.27 -8.76 8.98
C LEU A 37 -0.11 -9.49 10.31
N ALA A 38 0.72 -8.94 11.18
CA ALA A 38 0.90 -9.38 12.55
C ALA A 38 0.06 -8.49 13.50
N PRO A 39 -0.58 -9.08 14.52
CA PRO A 39 -1.28 -8.29 15.52
C PRO A 39 -0.30 -7.42 16.32
N ILE A 40 -0.78 -6.29 16.83
CA ILE A 40 0.02 -5.39 17.68
C ILE A 40 0.08 -5.92 19.12
N VAL A 41 -1.00 -6.58 19.56
CA VAL A 41 -1.14 -7.20 20.89
C VAL A 41 -1.22 -8.71 20.71
N ASP A 42 -0.41 -9.47 21.45
CA ASP A 42 -0.22 -10.91 21.23
C ASP A 42 -1.52 -11.74 21.29
N ASP A 43 -2.49 -11.32 22.10
CA ASP A 43 -3.76 -12.04 22.32
C ASP A 43 -4.95 -11.52 21.47
N GLU A 44 -4.72 -10.53 20.61
CA GLU A 44 -5.78 -9.99 19.73
C GLU A 44 -5.54 -10.39 18.27
N PRO A 45 -6.21 -11.43 17.74
CA PRO A 45 -6.01 -11.85 16.38
C PRO A 45 -6.49 -10.79 15.38
N VAL A 46 -5.75 -10.63 14.28
CA VAL A 46 -6.16 -9.78 13.16
C VAL A 46 -7.46 -10.33 12.56
N ASP A 47 -8.50 -9.49 12.47
CA ASP A 47 -9.79 -9.87 11.92
C ASP A 47 -9.73 -10.01 10.39
N GLN A 48 -9.88 -11.24 9.91
CA GLN A 48 -9.84 -11.54 8.49
C GLN A 48 -10.97 -10.87 7.69
N ALA A 49 -12.17 -10.76 8.24
CA ALA A 49 -13.28 -10.12 7.55
C ALA A 49 -12.98 -8.64 7.31
N LYS A 50 -12.34 -7.97 8.28
CA LYS A 50 -11.84 -6.60 8.10
C LYS A 50 -10.73 -6.51 7.06
N VAL A 51 -9.78 -7.45 7.04
CA VAL A 51 -8.74 -7.50 5.98
C VAL A 51 -9.36 -7.61 4.60
N ILE A 52 -10.29 -8.54 4.39
CA ILE A 52 -10.97 -8.73 3.09
C ILE A 52 -11.73 -7.46 2.70
N THR A 53 -12.40 -6.82 3.67
CA THR A 53 -13.16 -5.59 3.44
C THR A 53 -12.23 -4.45 3.03
N ALA A 54 -11.15 -4.21 3.78
CA ALA A 54 -10.16 -3.19 3.47
C ALA A 54 -9.51 -3.40 2.09
N VAL A 55 -9.16 -4.64 1.73
CA VAL A 55 -8.62 -4.94 0.39
C VAL A 55 -9.64 -4.59 -0.70
N LYS A 56 -10.91 -4.98 -0.52
CA LYS A 56 -11.97 -4.67 -1.49
C LYS A 56 -12.24 -3.16 -1.60
N GLU A 57 -12.20 -2.44 -0.49
CA GLU A 57 -12.36 -0.98 -0.44
C GLU A 57 -11.20 -0.27 -1.13
N PHE A 58 -9.96 -0.71 -0.93
CA PHE A 58 -8.81 -0.20 -1.65
C PHE A 58 -8.93 -0.42 -3.16
N LEU A 59 -9.27 -1.64 -3.59
CA LEU A 59 -9.49 -1.93 -5.01
C LEU A 59 -10.64 -1.10 -5.58
N GLN A 60 -11.68 -0.82 -4.79
CA GLN A 60 -12.76 0.08 -5.19
C GLN A 60 -12.30 1.53 -5.34
N SER A 61 -11.47 2.04 -4.43
CA SER A 61 -10.99 3.43 -4.46
C SER A 61 -10.12 3.73 -5.68
N ILE A 62 -9.43 2.71 -6.22
CA ILE A 62 -8.65 2.81 -7.46
C ILE A 62 -9.42 2.37 -8.72
N GLY A 63 -10.71 2.07 -8.61
CA GLY A 63 -11.57 1.68 -9.75
C GLY A 63 -11.38 0.25 -10.26
N GLU A 64 -10.74 -0.62 -9.49
CA GLU A 64 -10.35 -1.98 -9.88
C GLU A 64 -11.22 -3.10 -9.27
N LYS A 65 -12.26 -2.76 -8.48
CA LYS A 65 -13.14 -3.72 -7.79
C LYS A 65 -13.69 -4.85 -8.67
N HIS A 66 -14.05 -4.55 -9.93
CA HIS A 66 -14.65 -5.53 -10.84
C HIS A 66 -13.62 -6.38 -11.59
N ASN A 67 -12.34 -6.02 -11.54
CA ASN A 67 -11.28 -6.69 -12.28
C ASN A 67 -10.51 -7.71 -11.44
N PHE A 68 -10.62 -7.61 -10.11
CA PHE A 68 -9.90 -8.46 -9.17
C PHE A 68 -10.84 -9.10 -8.15
N GLY A 69 -10.69 -10.41 -7.96
CA GLY A 69 -11.33 -11.17 -6.90
C GLY A 69 -10.45 -11.22 -5.65
N VAL A 70 -11.08 -11.14 -4.47
CA VAL A 70 -10.42 -11.31 -3.17
C VAL A 70 -10.97 -12.58 -2.53
N ILE A 71 -10.12 -13.58 -2.37
CA ILE A 71 -10.48 -14.94 -1.91
C ILE A 71 -9.76 -15.21 -0.60
N SER A 72 -10.45 -15.74 0.40
CA SER A 72 -9.83 -16.21 1.65
C SER A 72 -9.73 -17.73 1.70
N ASN A 73 -8.63 -18.21 2.28
CA ASN A 73 -8.42 -19.63 2.60
C ASN A 73 -7.59 -19.73 3.90
N GLY A 74 -8.26 -20.02 5.02
CA GLY A 74 -7.60 -20.00 6.34
C GLY A 74 -6.98 -18.63 6.61
N ASP A 75 -5.71 -18.56 7.00
CA ASP A 75 -4.98 -17.31 7.24
C ASP A 75 -4.45 -16.62 5.96
N TYR A 76 -4.80 -17.13 4.77
CA TYR A 76 -4.39 -16.55 3.50
C TYR A 76 -5.53 -15.78 2.84
N VAL A 77 -5.22 -14.59 2.35
CA VAL A 77 -6.05 -13.77 1.47
C VAL A 77 -5.33 -13.63 0.14
N VAL A 78 -5.97 -14.04 -0.95
CA VAL A 78 -5.38 -14.03 -2.29
C VAL A 78 -6.14 -13.05 -3.16
N ILE A 79 -5.40 -12.17 -3.83
CA ILE A 79 -5.95 -11.24 -4.82
C ILE A 79 -5.68 -11.81 -6.21
N LYS A 80 -6.74 -12.09 -6.97
CA LYS A 80 -6.65 -12.69 -8.30
C LYS A 80 -7.27 -11.81 -9.36
N SER A 81 -6.58 -11.68 -10.50
CA SER A 81 -7.14 -11.04 -11.67
C SER A 81 -8.21 -11.94 -12.30
N ILE A 82 -9.40 -11.38 -12.56
CA ILE A 82 -10.53 -12.13 -13.13
C ILE A 82 -10.35 -12.34 -14.64
N PHE A 83 -9.74 -11.36 -15.33
CA PHE A 83 -9.57 -11.37 -16.80
C PHE A 83 -8.11 -11.26 -17.24
N GLY A 84 -7.15 -11.56 -16.35
CA GLY A 84 -5.72 -11.35 -16.62
C GLY A 84 -5.32 -9.87 -16.75
N LYS A 85 -6.22 -8.94 -16.40
CA LYS A 85 -5.93 -7.51 -16.29
C LYS A 85 -4.81 -7.30 -15.28
N LYS A 86 -3.80 -6.52 -15.67
CA LYS A 86 -2.76 -6.02 -14.77
C LYS A 86 -3.10 -4.60 -14.36
N ILE A 87 -2.78 -4.23 -13.13
CA ILE A 87 -2.88 -2.84 -12.69
C ILE A 87 -1.71 -2.08 -13.30
N GLU A 88 -1.98 -1.38 -14.39
CA GLU A 88 -1.05 -0.43 -14.98
C GLU A 88 -1.09 0.85 -14.17
N ARG A 89 -0.13 1.01 -13.26
CA ARG A 89 0.21 2.36 -12.83
C ARG A 89 1.11 2.95 -13.89
N SER A 90 0.70 4.09 -14.45
CA SER A 90 1.68 5.00 -15.02
C SER A 90 2.74 5.19 -13.93
N ALA A 91 3.99 4.83 -14.22
CA ALA A 91 5.08 5.25 -13.36
C ALA A 91 4.84 6.74 -13.15
N LYS A 92 4.68 7.20 -11.88
CA LYS A 92 4.71 8.64 -11.62
C LYS A 92 5.93 9.12 -12.41
N PRO A 93 5.77 10.06 -13.36
CA PRO A 93 6.91 10.56 -14.12
C PRO A 93 7.98 10.82 -13.08
N VAL A 94 9.21 10.37 -13.33
CA VAL A 94 10.34 10.57 -12.41
C VAL A 94 10.30 12.05 -12.06
N GLY A 95 9.73 12.35 -10.90
CA GLY A 95 9.22 13.70 -10.64
C GLY A 95 10.39 14.64 -10.77
N GLU A 96 10.16 15.78 -11.41
CA GLU A 96 11.12 16.88 -11.38
C GLU A 96 11.66 17.00 -9.96
N MET A 97 12.98 16.95 -9.83
CA MET A 97 13.60 17.04 -8.51
C MET A 97 13.31 18.44 -7.97
N PHE A 98 12.75 18.50 -6.76
CA PHE A 98 12.57 19.78 -6.08
C PHE A 98 13.92 20.23 -5.53
N SER A 99 14.40 21.40 -5.96
CA SER A 99 15.66 21.98 -5.50
C SER A 99 15.40 23.27 -4.71
N CYS A 100 15.96 23.38 -3.51
CA CYS A 100 15.94 24.62 -2.74
C CYS A 100 16.96 25.62 -3.30
N ALA A 101 16.51 26.80 -3.73
CA ALA A 101 17.37 27.85 -4.26
C ALA A 101 18.30 28.49 -3.21
N HIS A 102 18.00 28.35 -1.92
CA HIS A 102 18.81 28.96 -0.84
C HIS A 102 20.09 28.17 -0.55
N CYS A 103 20.01 26.84 -0.47
CA CYS A 103 21.14 26.00 -0.03
C CYS A 103 21.44 24.81 -0.96
N GLY A 104 20.70 24.63 -2.05
CA GLY A 104 20.91 23.55 -2.99
C GLY A 104 20.44 22.17 -2.52
N HIS A 105 19.63 22.09 -1.46
CA HIS A 105 18.98 20.82 -1.08
C HIS A 105 18.08 20.31 -2.20
N VAL A 106 18.21 19.03 -2.55
CA VAL A 106 17.43 18.40 -3.63
C VAL A 106 16.70 17.18 -3.08
N THR A 107 15.40 17.07 -3.37
CA THR A 107 14.60 15.89 -3.01
C THR A 107 13.59 15.56 -4.10
N ARG A 108 13.19 14.28 -4.15
CA ARG A 108 12.12 13.80 -5.02
C ARG A 108 10.75 13.90 -4.36
N TYR A 109 10.69 14.27 -3.09
CA TYR A 109 9.47 14.31 -2.29
C TYR A 109 9.07 15.75 -1.99
N GLU A 110 7.93 16.16 -2.53
CA GLU A 110 7.38 17.52 -2.34
C GLU A 110 7.21 17.87 -0.85
N VAL A 111 6.77 16.91 -0.03
CA VAL A 111 6.58 17.10 1.42
C VAL A 111 7.90 17.43 2.12
N GLU A 112 8.99 16.75 1.75
CA GLU A 112 10.32 17.03 2.29
C GLU A 112 10.82 18.41 1.85
N HIS A 113 10.61 18.75 0.57
CA HIS A 113 10.98 20.06 0.04
C HIS A 113 10.25 21.19 0.76
N ASN A 114 8.93 21.07 0.92
CA ASN A 114 8.10 22.08 1.59
C ASN A 114 8.49 22.25 3.07
N ASN A 115 8.83 21.16 3.76
CA ASN A 115 9.33 21.24 5.14
C ASN A 115 10.72 21.91 5.19
N HIS A 116 11.62 21.56 4.28
CA HIS A 116 12.94 22.17 4.16
C HIS A 116 12.86 23.69 3.92
N VAL A 117 12.01 24.13 2.99
CA VAL A 117 11.83 25.56 2.68
C VAL A 117 11.34 26.33 3.90
N LYS A 118 10.36 25.79 4.65
CA LYS A 118 9.82 26.43 5.85
C LYS A 118 10.89 26.67 6.93
N ILE A 119 11.87 25.78 7.07
CA ILE A 119 12.96 25.93 8.06
C ILE A 119 13.78 27.20 7.80
N HIS A 120 13.93 27.63 6.54
CA HIS A 120 14.66 28.86 6.24
C HIS A 120 13.90 30.15 6.61
N TYR A 121 12.59 30.06 6.82
CA TYR A 121 11.72 31.20 7.15
C TYR A 121 11.21 31.16 8.61
N LEU A 122 11.81 30.30 9.44
CA LEU A 122 11.63 30.25 10.89
C LEU A 122 12.87 30.85 11.57
#